data_AF-A0A957RMZ8-F1
#
_entry.id   AF-A0A957RMZ8-F1
#
_cell.length_a   1.000
_cell.length_b   1.000
_cell.length_c   1.000
_cell.angle_alpha   90.00
_cell.angle_beta   90.00
_cell.angle_gamma   90.00
#
_symmetry.space_group_name_H-M   'P 1'
#
loop_
_entity.id
_entity.type
_entity.pdbx_description
1 polymer ?
#
loop_
_entity_poly.entity_id
_entity_poly.type
_entity_poly.pdbx_seq_one_letter_code
_entity_poly.pdbx_strand_id
1 'polypeptide(L)'
;MQKADIGLIGLAVMGQNLVLNMERNGYTVAVYNRTTSVTDEFIGAHPAKKLVATRTQEEFVASLARPRKVLIMVKAGKAVDAVIDSLLPLLEPGDLIMDGGNSFFEDTERRSV
;
A
#
# COMPACT_ATOMS: atom_id res chain seq x y z
N MET A 1 -5.48 17.65 7.96
CA MET A 1 -5.57 16.19 8.18
C MET A 1 -4.17 15.63 8.28
N GLN A 2 -3.91 14.76 9.26
CA GLN A 2 -2.62 14.07 9.39
C GLN A 2 -2.46 13.12 8.18
N LYS A 3 -1.36 13.25 7.45
CA LYS A 3 -1.01 12.33 6.36
C LYS A 3 -0.43 11.04 6.93
N ALA A 4 -0.60 9.93 6.23
CA ALA A 4 0.01 8.66 6.60
C ALA A 4 1.49 8.61 6.22
N ASP A 5 2.30 7.93 7.03
CA ASP A 5 3.76 7.83 6.87
C ASP A 5 4.15 6.86 5.74
N ILE A 6 3.34 5.81 5.56
CA ILE A 6 3.50 4.75 4.57
C ILE A 6 2.13 4.20 4.16
N GLY A 7 2.03 3.75 2.92
CA GLY A 7 0.87 3.08 2.37
C GLY A 7 1.13 1.61 2.08
N LEU A 8 0.12 0.76 2.27
CA LEU A 8 0.17 -0.65 1.87
C LEU A 8 -1.02 -1.00 0.97
N ILE A 9 -0.72 -1.61 -0.18
CA ILE A 9 -1.71 -2.13 -1.13
C ILE A 9 -1.74 -3.65 -1.07
N GLY A 10 -2.92 -4.22 -0.80
CA GLY A 10 -3.13 -5.67 -0.73
C GLY A 10 -3.28 -6.14 0.71
N LEU A 11 -4.52 -6.35 1.13
CA LEU A 11 -4.88 -6.70 2.51
C LEU A 11 -5.22 -8.19 2.67
N ALA A 12 -4.43 -9.06 2.06
CA ALA A 12 -4.42 -10.47 2.46
C ALA A 12 -3.75 -10.62 3.85
N VAL A 13 -3.73 -11.84 4.41
CA VAL A 13 -3.20 -12.11 5.76
C VAL A 13 -1.80 -11.52 5.98
N MET A 14 -0.89 -11.68 5.00
CA MET A 14 0.47 -11.13 5.10
C MET A 14 0.48 -9.60 5.14
N GLY A 15 -0.28 -8.95 4.25
CA GLY A 15 -0.39 -7.49 4.19
C GLY A 15 -0.99 -6.91 5.47
N GLN A 16 -2.08 -7.50 5.98
CA GLN A 16 -2.70 -7.10 7.25
C GLN A 16 -1.70 -7.18 8.42
N ASN A 17 -0.95 -8.28 8.54
CA ASN A 17 0.05 -8.42 9.59
C ASN A 17 1.17 -7.38 9.49
N LEU A 18 1.58 -7.03 8.28
CA LEU A 18 2.61 -6.01 8.07
C LEU A 18 2.11 -4.61 8.40
N VAL A 19 0.86 -4.28 8.04
CA VAL A 19 0.20 -3.04 8.48
C VAL A 19 0.18 -2.94 10.00
N LEU A 20 -0.26 -4.00 10.69
CA LEU A 20 -0.32 -4.03 12.16
C LEU A 20 1.07 -3.95 12.79
N ASN A 21 2.09 -4.53 12.15
CA ASN A 21 3.47 -4.42 12.59
C ASN A 21 3.98 -2.98 12.50
N MET A 22 3.77 -2.31 11.36
CA MET A 22 4.16 -0.91 11.17
C MET A 22 3.42 0.01 12.14
N GLU A 23 2.11 -0.18 12.31
CA GLU A 23 1.30 0.60 13.25
C GLU A 23 1.79 0.46 14.69
N ARG A 24 2.09 -0.77 15.13
CA ARG A 24 2.63 -1.04 16.47
C ARG A 24 3.97 -0.34 16.70
N ASN A 25 4.76 -0.15 15.65
CA ASN A 25 6.04 0.57 15.69
C ASN A 25 5.88 2.09 15.56
N GLY A 26 4.65 2.62 15.63
CA GLY A 26 4.37 4.04 15.74
C GLY A 26 4.03 4.75 14.43
N TYR A 27 3.98 4.04 13.31
CA TYR A 27 3.66 4.61 12.00
C TYR A 27 2.15 4.70 11.77
N THR A 28 1.71 5.76 11.09
CA THR A 28 0.36 5.86 10.54
C THR A 28 0.34 5.21 9.16
N VAL A 29 -0.50 4.21 8.97
CA VAL A 29 -0.49 3.40 7.74
C VAL A 29 -1.77 3.63 6.95
N ALA A 30 -1.64 4.09 5.70
CA ALA A 30 -2.75 4.10 4.77
C ALA A 30 -2.91 2.71 4.14
N VAL A 31 -4.14 2.25 4.01
CA VAL A 31 -4.43 0.92 3.47
C VAL A 31 -5.39 0.99 2.30
N TYR A 32 -5.07 0.22 1.27
CA TYR A 32 -5.91 0.06 0.09
C TYR A 32 -5.96 -1.40 -0.34
N ASN A 33 -7.13 -1.83 -0.78
CA ASN A 33 -7.34 -3.13 -1.39
C ASN A 33 -8.36 -2.97 -2.51
N ARG A 34 -8.15 -3.68 -3.64
CA ARG A 34 -9.05 -3.60 -4.81
C ARG A 34 -10.51 -3.89 -4.45
N THR A 35 -10.73 -4.85 -3.55
CA THR A 35 -12.05 -5.12 -2.98
C THR A 35 -12.21 -4.30 -1.71
N THR A 36 -13.04 -3.26 -1.75
CA THR A 36 -13.23 -2.28 -0.67
C THR A 36 -13.74 -2.90 0.63
N SER A 37 -14.57 -3.94 0.56
CA SER A 37 -15.09 -4.64 1.74
C SER A 37 -13.96 -5.22 2.62
N VAL A 38 -12.84 -5.65 2.02
CA VAL A 38 -11.66 -6.15 2.77
C VAL A 38 -11.02 -5.03 3.58
N THR A 39 -10.96 -3.81 3.03
CA THR A 39 -10.47 -2.64 3.75
C THR A 39 -11.42 -2.27 4.89
N ASP A 40 -12.74 -2.24 4.62
CA ASP A 40 -13.75 -1.90 5.62
C ASP A 40 -13.74 -2.92 6.78
N GLU A 41 -13.66 -4.22 6.49
CA GLU A 41 -13.56 -5.30 7.48
C GLU A 41 -12.29 -5.17 8.32
N PHE A 42 -11.13 -4.95 7.69
CA PHE A 42 -9.85 -4.82 8.39
C PHE A 42 -9.84 -3.63 9.35
N ILE A 43 -10.37 -2.49 8.92
CA ILE A 43 -10.45 -1.28 9.76
C ILE A 43 -11.47 -1.46 10.88
N GLY A 44 -12.61 -2.09 10.58
CA GLY A 44 -13.64 -2.42 11.57
C GLY A 44 -13.15 -3.37 12.68
N ALA A 45 -12.24 -4.29 12.34
CA ALA A 45 -11.57 -5.15 13.32
C ALA A 45 -10.52 -4.40 14.19
N HIS A 46 -10.11 -3.20 13.76
CA HIS A 46 -8.99 -2.45 14.33
C HIS A 46 -9.30 -0.94 14.57
N PRO A 47 -10.41 -0.58 15.25
CA PRO A 47 -10.90 0.80 15.31
C PRO A 47 -9.99 1.76 16.11
N ALA A 48 -9.17 1.23 17.02
CA ALA A 48 -8.26 2.03 17.86
C ALA A 48 -6.86 2.22 17.25
N LYS A 49 -6.61 1.67 16.06
CA LYS A 49 -5.30 1.66 15.39
C LYS A 49 -5.13 2.90 14.51
N LYS A 50 -3.89 3.37 14.34
CA LYS A 50 -3.56 4.52 13.46
C LYS A 50 -3.58 4.15 11.98
N LEU A 51 -4.76 3.79 11.48
CA LEU A 51 -4.96 3.33 10.10
C LEU A 51 -5.81 4.33 9.32
N VAL A 52 -5.42 4.58 8.07
CA VAL A 52 -6.18 5.42 7.13
C VAL A 52 -6.81 4.51 6.07
N ALA A 53 -8.12 4.31 6.17
CA ALA A 53 -8.89 3.55 5.19
C ALA A 53 -9.06 4.36 3.91
N THR A 54 -8.79 3.77 2.74
CA THR A 54 -8.94 4.44 1.45
C THR A 54 -9.68 3.52 0.48
N ARG A 55 -10.57 4.10 -0.35
CA ARG A 55 -11.44 3.35 -1.26
C ARG A 55 -10.99 3.39 -2.72
N THR A 56 -10.19 4.39 -3.09
CA THR A 56 -9.60 4.51 -4.43
C THR A 56 -8.10 4.75 -4.34
N GLN A 57 -7.38 4.51 -5.44
CA GLN A 57 -5.93 4.76 -5.48
C GLN A 57 -5.60 6.25 -5.39
N GLU A 58 -6.46 7.12 -5.90
CA GLU A 58 -6.31 8.57 -5.78
C GLU A 58 -6.42 9.03 -4.33
N GLU A 59 -7.43 8.51 -3.60
CA GLU A 59 -7.57 8.76 -2.16
C GLU A 59 -6.36 8.22 -1.39
N PHE A 60 -5.92 7.01 -1.74
CA PHE A 60 -4.74 6.38 -1.16
C PHE A 60 -3.49 7.23 -1.34
N VAL A 61 -3.14 7.60 -2.57
CA VAL A 61 -1.96 8.41 -2.89
C VAL A 61 -2.07 9.81 -2.29
N ALA A 62 -3.27 10.39 -2.26
CA ALA A 62 -3.51 11.68 -1.62
C ALA A 62 -3.36 11.61 -0.10
N SER A 63 -3.60 10.45 0.54
CA SER A 63 -3.48 10.31 2.01
C SER A 63 -2.03 10.27 2.52
N LEU A 64 -1.05 10.01 1.64
CA LEU A 64 0.35 9.80 2.00
C LEU A 64 1.13 11.10 2.16
N ALA A 65 2.07 11.11 3.12
CA ALA A 65 3.09 12.13 3.26
C ALA A 65 4.13 11.99 2.13
N ARG A 66 4.68 13.12 1.66
CA ARG A 66 5.73 13.16 0.64
C ARG A 66 7.13 13.08 1.28
N PRO A 67 8.12 12.42 0.65
CA PRO A 67 7.98 11.51 -0.48
C PRO A 67 7.15 10.28 -0.09
N ARG A 68 6.22 9.90 -0.98
CA ARG A 68 5.24 8.83 -0.73
C ARG A 68 5.95 7.49 -0.73
N LYS A 69 5.56 6.63 0.20
CA LYS A 69 6.10 5.27 0.34
C LYS A 69 4.95 4.30 0.18
N VAL A 70 4.98 3.50 -0.88
CA VAL A 70 3.92 2.54 -1.21
C VAL A 70 4.50 1.14 -1.21
N LEU A 71 4.00 0.28 -0.32
CA LEU A 71 4.36 -1.13 -0.26
C LEU A 71 3.25 -1.98 -0.91
N ILE A 72 3.61 -2.74 -1.94
CA ILE A 72 2.71 -3.62 -2.68
C ILE A 72 2.84 -5.04 -2.13
N MET A 73 1.72 -5.60 -1.68
CA MET A 73 1.58 -6.95 -1.12
C MET A 73 0.47 -7.71 -1.85
N VAL A 74 0.61 -7.88 -3.16
CA VAL A 74 -0.37 -8.59 -4.01
C VAL A 74 0.26 -9.84 -4.64
N LYS A 75 -0.54 -10.59 -5.40
CA LYS A 75 -0.05 -11.77 -6.14
C LYS A 75 1.09 -11.36 -7.08
N ALA A 76 2.23 -12.06 -7.00
CA ALA A 76 3.39 -11.81 -7.85
C ALA A 76 3.07 -11.92 -9.36
N GLY A 77 3.88 -11.26 -10.18
CA GLY A 77 3.70 -11.17 -11.64
C GLY A 77 2.70 -10.08 -12.04
N LYS A 78 1.82 -10.38 -13.00
CA LYS A 78 0.93 -9.39 -13.67
C LYS A 78 0.10 -8.51 -12.74
N ALA A 79 -0.26 -8.99 -11.55
CA ALA A 79 -1.05 -8.18 -10.61
C ALA A 79 -0.20 -7.08 -9.95
N VAL A 80 1.10 -7.30 -9.73
CA VAL A 80 2.03 -6.24 -9.31
C VAL A 80 2.17 -5.21 -10.41
N ASP A 81 2.41 -5.64 -11.66
CA ASP A 81 2.56 -4.73 -12.81
C ASP A 81 1.31 -3.85 -12.99
N ALA A 82 0.12 -4.43 -12.94
CA ALA A 82 -1.14 -3.67 -13.03
C ALA A 82 -1.32 -2.64 -11.88
N VAL A 83 -0.84 -2.94 -10.68
CA VAL A 83 -0.87 -1.99 -9.56
C VAL A 83 0.14 -0.86 -9.79
N ILE A 84 1.34 -1.17 -10.29
CA ILE A 84 2.35 -0.16 -10.63
C ILE A 84 1.81 0.77 -11.72
N ASP A 85 1.30 0.22 -12.83
CA ASP A 85 0.80 1.00 -13.97
C ASP A 85 -0.33 1.95 -13.57
N SER A 86 -1.17 1.55 -12.61
CA SER A 86 -2.26 2.39 -12.10
C SER A 86 -1.81 3.43 -11.08
N LEU A 87 -0.70 3.20 -10.37
CA LEU A 87 -0.12 4.16 -9.44
C LEU A 87 0.73 5.23 -10.15
N LEU A 88 1.47 4.87 -11.19
CA LEU A 88 2.42 5.77 -11.86
C LEU A 88 1.84 7.15 -12.22
N PRO A 89 0.59 7.28 -12.75
CA PRO A 89 0.01 8.58 -13.07
C PRO A 89 -0.30 9.46 -11.85
N LEU A 90 -0.33 8.88 -10.65
CA LEU A 90 -0.71 9.54 -9.40
C LEU A 90 0.51 9.94 -8.56
N LEU A 91 1.67 9.35 -8.85
CA LEU A 91 2.92 9.59 -8.14
C LEU A 91 3.71 10.75 -8.76
N GLU A 92 4.65 11.28 -7.99
CA GLU A 92 5.58 12.32 -8.46
C GLU A 92 7.03 11.89 -8.29
N PRO A 93 7.99 12.54 -8.99
CA PRO A 93 9.40 12.20 -8.87
C PRO A 93 9.88 12.22 -7.41
N GLY A 94 10.55 11.15 -6.99
CA GLY A 94 11.03 10.95 -5.62
C GLY A 94 10.11 10.10 -4.74
N ASP A 95 8.90 9.75 -5.20
CA ASP A 95 8.07 8.74 -4.54
C ASP A 95 8.68 7.32 -4.70
N LEU A 96 8.42 6.46 -3.71
CA LEU A 96 8.98 5.12 -3.59
C LEU A 96 7.90 4.05 -3.67
N ILE A 97 8.04 3.13 -4.62
CA ILE A 97 7.30 1.87 -4.66
C ILE A 97 8.20 0.74 -4.17
N MET A 98 7.68 -0.09 -3.27
CA MET A 98 8.32 -1.30 -2.76
C MET A 98 7.44 -2.50 -3.13
N ASP A 99 8.00 -3.50 -3.81
CA ASP A 99 7.34 -4.80 -4.01
C ASP A 99 7.76 -5.74 -2.87
N GLY A 100 6.81 -6.05 -1.97
CA GLY A 100 7.04 -6.97 -0.85
C GLY A 100 6.57 -8.40 -1.13
N GLY A 101 6.14 -8.68 -2.37
CA GLY A 101 5.75 -10.03 -2.79
C GLY A 101 6.94 -10.93 -3.12
N ASN A 102 6.63 -12.20 -3.41
CA ASN A 102 7.62 -13.18 -3.89
C ASN A 102 7.82 -13.06 -5.41
N SER A 103 8.14 -11.86 -5.91
CA SER A 103 8.42 -11.61 -7.33
C SER A 103 9.75 -12.24 -7.76
N PHE A 104 9.84 -12.65 -9.02
CA PHE A 104 11.11 -13.10 -9.60
C PHE A 104 12.05 -11.90 -9.79
N PHE A 105 13.34 -12.06 -9.50
CA PHE A 105 14.25 -10.91 -9.43
C PHE A 105 14.36 -10.14 -10.77
N GLU A 106 14.27 -10.83 -11.91
CA GLU A 106 14.26 -10.18 -13.25
C GLU A 106 13.04 -9.28 -13.45
N ASP A 107 11.90 -9.59 -12.83
CA ASP A 107 10.73 -8.69 -12.84
C ASP A 107 11.04 -7.41 -12.04
N THR A 108 11.74 -7.53 -10.92
CA THR A 108 12.17 -6.38 -10.10
C THR A 108 13.17 -5.51 -10.85
N GLU A 109 14.16 -6.11 -11.52
CA GLU A 109 15.11 -5.37 -12.36
C GLU A 109 14.41 -4.62 -13.50
N ARG A 110 13.45 -5.28 -14.19
CA ARG A 110 12.64 -4.63 -15.24
C ARG A 110 11.82 -3.44 -14.72
N ARG A 111 11.30 -3.53 -13.49
CA ARG A 111 10.49 -2.48 -12.84
C ARG A 111 11.30 -1.33 -12.27
N SER A 112 12.60 -1.56 -12.03
CA SER A 112 13.50 -0.56 -11.48
C SER A 112 13.84 0.43 -12.58
N VAL A 113 13.26 1.63 -12.50
CA VAL A 113 13.46 2.73 -13.45
C VAL A 113 13.95 3.98 -12.74
#